data_AF-A0A919A7N3-F1
#
_entry.id   AF-A0A919A7N3-F1
#
_cell.length_a   1.000
_cell.length_b   1.000
_cell.length_c   1.000
_cell.angle_alpha   90.00
_cell.angle_beta   90.00
_cell.angle_gamma   90.00
#
_symmetry.space_group_name_H-M   'P 1'
#
loop_
_entity.id
_entity.type
_entity.pdbx_description
1 polymer ?
#
loop_
_entity_poly.entity_id
_entity_poly.type
_entity_poly.pdbx_seq_one_letter_code
_entity_poly.pdbx_strand_id
1 'polypeptide(L)'
;MSVARRERLRRGAMTVLEICAVAALYLGSAKLGLLQQLVRGQVTPLWPPSGIALASLLLCGPRVWPGIALGAFLVNVSLGPSLPAVLAIAAGNTLAPLCSYALLRRTGFRAELDRLRDALALIFLGAFTGMLVSATTGSGALTLAGVLSTADFWPTWSVWWTGDAMGVLVVTPVLLVLRSARLPKGMPPSRWVETLLLVAATLGVGFLEAGSTPLLFLGFPLLIWAAFRFQLAGAAPCALAVSTFAIVSAAERAGPFAGHDLLTDMITLQAFNGSISLTALLLGTVIGERNQAQREIARACGQLAEMATKIALGDHRPTFPDDKDGDREGEGAKEAHHGRAPGRA
;
A
#
# COMPACT_ATOMS: atom_id res chain seq x y z
N MET A 1 9.42 39.01 -9.79
CA MET A 1 9.96 37.85 -10.54
C MET A 1 10.82 36.86 -9.70
N SER A 2 11.12 37.11 -8.41
CA SER A 2 12.01 36.25 -7.60
C SER A 2 11.33 35.03 -6.93
N VAL A 3 10.08 35.18 -6.47
CA VAL A 3 9.35 34.13 -5.72
C VAL A 3 9.00 32.92 -6.60
N ALA A 4 8.42 33.17 -7.79
CA ALA A 4 8.06 32.10 -8.73
C ALA A 4 9.26 31.33 -9.30
N ARG A 5 10.47 31.93 -9.30
CA ARG A 5 11.72 31.25 -9.67
C ARG A 5 12.22 30.38 -8.52
N ARG A 6 12.20 30.89 -7.28
CA ARG A 6 12.60 30.15 -6.08
C ARG A 6 11.70 28.94 -5.81
N GLU A 7 10.40 29.09 -6.04
CA GLU A 7 9.44 27.98 -5.89
C GLU A 7 9.64 26.89 -6.96
N ARG A 8 9.89 27.28 -8.21
CA ARG A 8 10.24 26.34 -9.30
C ARG A 8 11.53 25.57 -9.00
N LEU A 9 12.58 26.26 -8.53
CA LEU A 9 13.84 25.64 -8.13
C LEU A 9 13.64 24.66 -6.98
N ARG A 10 12.83 25.00 -5.98
CA ARG A 10 12.53 24.12 -4.84
C ARG A 10 11.76 22.86 -5.28
N ARG A 11 10.78 22.99 -6.18
CA ARG A 11 10.04 21.83 -6.74
C ARG A 11 10.96 20.93 -7.58
N GLY A 12 11.86 21.53 -8.37
CA GLY A 12 12.87 20.81 -9.14
C GLY A 12 13.82 20.02 -8.24
N ALA A 13 14.41 20.68 -7.23
CA ALA A 13 15.32 20.05 -6.27
C ALA A 13 14.65 18.91 -5.49
N MET A 14 13.40 19.08 -5.05
CA MET A 14 12.62 18.02 -4.40
C MET A 14 12.40 16.81 -5.32
N THR A 15 12.10 17.06 -6.60
CA THR A 15 11.91 15.97 -7.57
C THR A 15 13.20 15.19 -7.83
N VAL A 16 14.34 15.90 -7.94
CA VAL A 16 15.65 15.25 -8.06
C VAL A 16 15.97 14.42 -6.81
N LEU A 17 15.69 14.96 -5.62
CA LEU A 17 15.89 14.22 -4.36
C LEU A 17 15.02 12.95 -4.30
N GLU A 18 13.75 13.03 -4.69
CA GLU A 18 12.87 11.85 -4.78
C GLU A 18 13.40 10.82 -5.78
N ILE A 19 13.85 11.24 -6.97
CA ILE A 19 14.46 10.36 -7.97
C ILE A 19 15.70 9.65 -7.41
N CYS A 20 16.61 10.40 -6.77
CA CYS A 20 17.81 9.84 -6.16
C CYS A 20 17.48 8.88 -5.01
N ALA A 21 16.50 9.22 -4.18
CA ALA A 21 16.05 8.37 -3.08
C ALA A 21 15.44 7.06 -3.62
N VAL A 22 14.61 7.11 -4.65
CA VAL A 22 14.05 5.90 -5.29
C VAL A 22 15.15 5.02 -5.89
N ALA A 23 16.13 5.62 -6.58
CA ALA A 23 17.27 4.88 -7.11
C ALA A 23 18.09 4.19 -6.01
N ALA A 24 18.36 4.90 -4.91
CA ALA A 24 19.11 4.36 -3.77
C ALA A 24 18.34 3.25 -3.04
N LEU A 25 17.02 3.41 -2.83
CA LEU A 25 16.17 2.38 -2.23
C LEU A 25 16.05 1.15 -3.12
N TYR A 26 15.88 1.33 -4.43
CA TYR A 26 15.87 0.24 -5.39
C TYR A 26 17.19 -0.53 -5.35
N LEU A 27 18.33 0.17 -5.46
CA LEU A 27 19.66 -0.43 -5.45
C LEU A 27 19.98 -1.13 -4.13
N GLY A 28 19.69 -0.49 -3.00
CA GLY A 28 19.94 -1.05 -1.66
C GLY A 28 19.11 -2.30 -1.40
N SER A 29 17.82 -2.26 -1.73
CA SER A 29 16.93 -3.40 -1.57
C SER A 29 17.24 -4.55 -2.54
N ALA A 30 17.71 -4.25 -3.75
CA ALA A 30 18.19 -5.26 -4.68
C ALA A 30 19.43 -5.96 -4.14
N LYS A 31 20.40 -5.20 -3.61
CA LYS A 31 21.59 -5.78 -2.97
C LYS A 31 21.23 -6.68 -1.78
N LEU A 32 20.28 -6.28 -0.94
CA LEU A 32 19.77 -7.13 0.14
C LEU A 32 19.13 -8.42 -0.38
N GLY A 33 18.27 -8.32 -1.41
CA GLY A 33 17.65 -9.49 -2.03
C GLY A 33 18.67 -10.44 -2.68
N LEU A 34 19.78 -9.91 -3.21
CA LEU A 34 20.87 -10.68 -3.79
C LEU A 34 21.78 -11.33 -2.73
N LEU A 35 21.81 -10.85 -1.48
CA LEU A 35 22.50 -11.55 -0.40
C LEU A 35 21.79 -12.85 0.00
N GLN A 36 20.49 -12.98 -0.30
CA GLN A 36 19.65 -14.14 0.04
C GLN A 36 19.47 -15.11 -1.15
N GLN A 37 20.44 -15.18 -2.08
CA GLN A 37 20.36 -15.97 -3.31
C GLN A 37 20.26 -17.47 -3.06
N LEU A 38 19.02 -17.95 -3.01
CA LEU A 38 18.66 -19.35 -2.92
C LEU A 38 18.86 -20.11 -4.24
N VAL A 39 18.53 -19.51 -5.40
CA VAL A 39 18.53 -20.22 -6.69
C VAL A 39 19.60 -19.70 -7.66
N ARG A 40 20.49 -20.62 -8.05
CA ARG A 40 21.44 -20.50 -9.18
C ARG A 40 22.20 -19.16 -9.26
N GLY A 41 22.57 -18.57 -8.12
CA GLY A 41 23.39 -17.35 -8.06
C GLY A 41 22.79 -16.09 -8.72
N GLN A 42 21.51 -16.11 -9.11
CA GLN A 42 20.91 -15.00 -9.88
C GLN A 42 19.43 -14.73 -9.59
N VAL A 43 18.67 -15.65 -8.99
CA VAL A 43 17.22 -15.45 -8.79
C VAL A 43 16.83 -15.57 -7.32
N THR A 44 16.22 -14.51 -6.79
CA THR A 44 15.76 -14.43 -5.41
C THR A 44 14.25 -14.65 -5.32
N PRO A 45 13.76 -15.40 -4.30
CA PRO A 45 12.35 -15.71 -4.15
C PRO A 45 11.47 -14.49 -3.84
N LEU A 46 12.08 -13.37 -3.43
CA LEU A 46 11.41 -12.10 -3.21
C LEU A 46 12.27 -11.01 -3.83
N TRP A 47 11.68 -10.17 -4.70
CA TRP A 47 12.37 -9.00 -5.26
C TRP A 47 11.78 -7.71 -4.69
N PRO A 48 12.25 -7.24 -3.51
CA PRO A 48 11.78 -6.00 -2.90
C PRO A 48 11.82 -4.75 -3.81
N PRO A 49 12.78 -4.61 -4.76
CA PRO A 49 12.81 -3.45 -5.64
C PRO A 49 11.51 -3.24 -6.44
N SER A 50 10.84 -4.30 -6.88
CA SER A 50 9.57 -4.21 -7.62
C SER A 50 8.46 -3.60 -6.75
N GLY A 51 8.39 -3.99 -5.48
CA GLY A 51 7.43 -3.41 -4.52
C GLY A 51 7.74 -1.97 -4.16
N ILE A 52 9.03 -1.62 -4.01
CA ILE A 52 9.48 -0.24 -3.79
C ILE A 52 9.18 0.63 -5.01
N ALA A 53 9.43 0.12 -6.21
CA ALA A 53 9.18 0.83 -7.46
C ALA A 53 7.68 1.17 -7.60
N LEU A 54 6.79 0.18 -7.42
CA LEU A 54 5.36 0.44 -7.49
C LEU A 54 4.88 1.37 -6.37
N ALA A 55 5.31 1.15 -5.12
CA ALA A 55 4.97 2.05 -4.02
C ALA A 55 5.41 3.49 -4.28
N SER A 56 6.61 3.69 -4.82
CA SER A 56 7.15 5.01 -5.15
C SER A 56 6.32 5.71 -6.23
N LEU A 57 5.86 4.97 -7.25
CA LEU A 57 4.96 5.52 -8.28
C LEU A 57 3.60 5.90 -7.70
N LEU A 58 3.04 5.08 -6.79
CA LEU A 58 1.76 5.36 -6.14
C LEU A 58 1.84 6.56 -5.18
N LEU A 59 2.97 6.73 -4.47
CA LEU A 59 3.16 7.78 -3.47
C LEU A 59 3.68 9.10 -4.03
N CYS A 60 4.62 9.05 -4.99
CA CYS A 60 5.31 10.23 -5.53
C CYS A 60 4.85 10.60 -6.95
N GLY A 61 4.07 9.74 -7.61
CA GLY A 61 3.61 9.89 -8.99
C GLY A 61 4.62 9.39 -10.03
N PRO A 62 4.28 9.45 -11.33
CA PRO A 62 5.09 8.85 -12.39
C PRO A 62 6.45 9.53 -12.59
N ARG A 63 6.63 10.76 -12.07
CA ARG A 63 7.88 11.54 -12.19
C ARG A 63 9.12 10.86 -11.60
N VAL A 64 8.97 9.87 -10.72
CA VAL A 64 10.10 9.16 -10.11
C VAL A 64 10.61 7.97 -10.94
N TRP A 65 9.99 7.69 -12.10
CA TRP A 65 10.41 6.59 -12.98
C TRP A 65 11.90 6.60 -13.36
N PRO A 66 12.60 7.75 -13.54
CA PRO A 66 14.02 7.74 -13.84
C PRO A 66 14.85 7.15 -12.70
N GLY A 67 14.38 7.25 -11.45
CA GLY A 67 15.03 6.64 -10.29
C GLY A 67 14.94 5.12 -10.32
N ILE A 68 13.79 4.58 -10.76
CA ILE A 68 13.59 3.14 -10.95
C ILE A 68 14.54 2.65 -12.06
N ALA A 69 14.57 3.34 -13.20
CA ALA A 69 15.46 3.00 -14.32
C ALA A 69 16.94 3.03 -13.93
N LEU A 70 17.37 4.07 -13.20
CA LEU A 70 18.73 4.19 -12.71
C LEU A 70 19.08 3.06 -11.73
N GLY A 71 18.20 2.78 -10.75
CA GLY A 71 18.38 1.68 -9.82
C GLY A 71 18.48 0.33 -10.53
N ALA A 72 17.57 0.05 -11.45
CA ALA A 72 17.56 -1.18 -12.24
C ALA A 72 18.82 -1.32 -13.10
N PHE A 73 19.27 -0.25 -13.75
CA PHE A 73 20.51 -0.25 -14.52
C PHE A 73 21.74 -0.51 -13.64
N LEU A 74 21.87 0.20 -12.50
CA LEU A 74 23.02 0.06 -11.60
C LEU A 74 23.11 -1.33 -10.95
N VAL A 75 21.97 -1.99 -10.71
CA VAL A 75 21.96 -3.38 -10.25
C VAL A 75 22.44 -4.32 -11.35
N ASN A 76 21.90 -4.15 -12.57
CA ASN A 76 22.14 -5.09 -13.65
C ASN A 76 23.48 -4.89 -14.35
N VAL A 77 24.08 -3.70 -14.35
CA VAL A 77 25.38 -3.46 -15.00
C VAL A 77 26.49 -4.33 -14.42
N SER A 78 26.41 -4.67 -13.13
CA SER A 78 27.37 -5.56 -12.45
C SER A 78 27.09 -7.05 -12.63
N LEU A 79 25.91 -7.41 -13.16
CA LEU A 79 25.41 -8.79 -13.20
C LEU A 79 25.15 -9.30 -14.62
N GLY A 80 24.82 -8.39 -15.54
CA GLY A 80 24.31 -8.73 -16.85
C GLY A 80 25.41 -9.17 -17.81
N PRO A 81 25.08 -10.06 -18.76
CA PRO A 81 26.06 -10.68 -19.64
C PRO A 81 26.57 -9.76 -20.75
N SER A 82 25.81 -8.73 -21.08
CA SER A 82 26.14 -7.75 -22.12
C SER A 82 25.36 -6.45 -21.90
N LEU A 83 25.88 -5.33 -22.40
CA LEU A 83 25.21 -4.04 -22.27
C LEU A 83 23.79 -4.03 -22.88
N PRO A 84 23.53 -4.62 -24.08
CA PRO A 84 22.17 -4.72 -24.61
C PRO A 84 21.22 -5.49 -23.69
N ALA A 85 21.67 -6.61 -23.10
CA ALA A 85 20.85 -7.38 -22.17
C ALA A 85 20.55 -6.58 -20.89
N VAL A 86 21.55 -5.89 -20.33
CA VAL A 86 21.38 -5.01 -19.17
C VAL A 86 20.36 -3.92 -19.44
N LEU A 87 20.43 -3.25 -20.59
CA LEU A 87 19.47 -2.21 -20.97
C LEU A 87 18.06 -2.76 -21.16
N ALA A 88 17.91 -3.93 -21.78
CA ALA A 88 16.62 -4.60 -21.95
C ALA A 88 15.99 -4.99 -20.61
N ILE A 89 16.78 -5.58 -19.69
CA ILE A 89 16.33 -5.94 -18.34
C ILE A 89 15.95 -4.68 -17.55
N ALA A 90 16.78 -3.62 -17.59
CA ALA A 90 16.50 -2.37 -16.89
C ALA A 90 15.23 -1.69 -17.43
N ALA A 91 15.02 -1.70 -18.75
CA ALA A 91 13.80 -1.23 -19.36
C ALA A 91 12.58 -2.05 -18.89
N GLY A 92 12.68 -3.38 -18.89
CA GLY A 92 11.67 -4.29 -18.37
C GLY A 92 11.26 -4.02 -16.94
N ASN A 93 12.24 -3.97 -16.04
CA ASN A 93 12.05 -3.70 -14.61
C ASN A 93 11.53 -2.28 -14.32
N THR A 94 11.68 -1.35 -15.27
CA THR A 94 11.09 -0.01 -15.19
C THR A 94 9.65 0.02 -15.73
N LEU A 95 9.42 -0.64 -16.86
CA LEU A 95 8.12 -0.69 -17.52
C LEU A 95 7.09 -1.49 -16.72
N ALA A 96 7.49 -2.58 -16.06
CA ALA A 96 6.58 -3.40 -15.25
C ALA A 96 5.83 -2.59 -14.17
N PRO A 97 6.51 -1.88 -13.23
CA PRO A 97 5.81 -1.07 -12.23
C PRO A 97 5.08 0.14 -12.83
N LEU A 98 5.53 0.68 -13.98
CA LEU A 98 4.79 1.71 -14.72
C LEU A 98 3.47 1.18 -15.30
N CYS A 99 3.48 -0.04 -15.86
CA CYS A 99 2.29 -0.74 -16.32
C CYS A 99 1.34 -1.02 -15.15
N SER A 100 1.84 -1.54 -14.03
CA SER A 100 1.07 -1.71 -12.78
C SER A 100 0.43 -0.40 -12.35
N TYR A 101 1.20 0.69 -12.28
CA TYR A 101 0.70 2.01 -11.92
C TYR A 101 -0.40 2.51 -12.87
N ALA A 102 -0.21 2.35 -14.18
CA ALA A 102 -1.19 2.76 -15.19
C ALA A 102 -2.50 1.96 -15.07
N LEU A 103 -2.42 0.64 -14.87
CA LEU A 103 -3.58 -0.23 -14.69
C LEU A 103 -4.35 0.12 -13.41
N LEU A 104 -3.66 0.30 -12.28
CA LEU A 104 -4.27 0.67 -11.00
C LEU A 104 -4.96 2.03 -11.07
N ARG A 105 -4.36 3.02 -11.75
CA ARG A 105 -5.01 4.33 -11.92
C ARG A 105 -6.31 4.25 -12.71
N ARG A 106 -6.41 3.36 -13.71
CA ARG A 106 -7.64 3.19 -14.51
C ARG A 106 -8.81 2.65 -13.70
N THR A 107 -8.55 1.99 -12.57
CA THR A 107 -9.61 1.45 -11.70
C THR A 107 -10.03 2.40 -10.58
N GLY A 108 -9.42 3.60 -10.49
CA GLY A 108 -9.65 4.52 -9.37
C GLY A 108 -9.02 4.04 -8.06
N PHE A 109 -7.89 3.33 -8.15
CA PHE A 109 -7.19 2.76 -7.00
C PHE A 109 -6.85 3.80 -5.92
N ARG A 110 -7.10 3.43 -4.67
CA ARG A 110 -6.79 4.23 -3.47
C ARG A 110 -5.61 3.64 -2.70
N ALA A 111 -4.57 4.45 -2.51
CA ALA A 111 -3.33 4.04 -1.86
C ALA A 111 -3.50 3.79 -0.35
N GLU A 112 -4.62 4.19 0.24
CA GLU A 112 -4.97 3.87 1.63
C GLU A 112 -5.24 2.37 1.83
N LEU A 113 -5.54 1.62 0.76
CA LEU A 113 -5.92 0.20 0.81
C LEU A 113 -7.02 -0.07 1.86
N ASP A 114 -8.01 0.82 1.94
CA ASP A 114 -9.13 0.73 2.88
C ASP A 114 -10.35 -0.02 2.31
N ARG A 115 -10.27 -0.47 1.05
CA ARG A 115 -11.30 -1.25 0.35
C ARG A 115 -10.74 -2.56 -0.17
N LEU A 116 -11.55 -3.62 -0.12
CA LEU A 116 -11.24 -4.91 -0.73
C LEU A 116 -10.95 -4.77 -2.23
N ARG A 117 -11.69 -3.89 -2.93
CA ARG A 117 -11.45 -3.63 -4.37
C ARG A 117 -10.03 -3.16 -4.64
N ASP A 118 -9.47 -2.31 -3.78
CA ASP A 118 -8.11 -1.80 -3.96
C ASP A 118 -7.08 -2.91 -3.71
N ALA A 119 -7.30 -3.76 -2.69
CA ALA A 119 -6.46 -4.94 -2.47
C ALA A 119 -6.48 -5.90 -3.68
N LEU A 120 -7.66 -6.21 -4.22
CA LEU A 120 -7.80 -7.05 -5.41
C LEU A 120 -7.13 -6.43 -6.63
N ALA A 121 -7.27 -5.11 -6.83
CA ALA A 121 -6.59 -4.40 -7.91
C ALA A 121 -5.06 -4.50 -7.76
N LEU A 122 -4.53 -4.29 -6.55
CA LEU A 122 -3.09 -4.44 -6.28
C LEU A 122 -2.61 -5.86 -6.57
N ILE A 123 -3.38 -6.87 -6.18
CA ILE A 123 -3.04 -8.29 -6.41
C ILE A 123 -3.02 -8.61 -7.90
N PHE A 124 -4.15 -8.42 -8.59
CA PHE A 124 -4.29 -8.90 -9.96
C PHE A 124 -3.63 -7.98 -10.98
N LEU A 125 -3.79 -6.66 -10.85
CA LEU A 125 -3.25 -5.70 -11.82
C LEU A 125 -1.84 -5.26 -11.46
N GLY A 126 -1.60 -5.01 -10.17
CA GLY A 126 -0.30 -4.56 -9.66
C GLY A 126 0.75 -5.65 -9.71
N ALA A 127 0.53 -6.75 -9.00
CA ALA A 127 1.49 -7.84 -8.86
C ALA A 127 1.44 -8.83 -10.02
N PHE A 128 0.29 -9.45 -10.29
CA PHE A 128 0.25 -10.56 -11.26
C PHE A 128 0.37 -10.10 -12.71
N THR A 129 -0.37 -9.06 -13.11
CA THR A 129 -0.39 -8.62 -14.52
C THR A 129 0.82 -7.76 -14.87
N GLY A 130 1.12 -6.73 -14.08
CA GLY A 130 2.20 -5.81 -14.41
C GLY A 130 3.59 -6.45 -14.42
N MET A 131 3.84 -7.41 -13.53
CA MET A 131 5.14 -8.11 -13.45
C MET A 131 5.35 -9.13 -14.57
N LEU A 132 4.34 -9.42 -15.41
CA LEU A 132 4.57 -10.20 -16.65
C LEU A 132 5.55 -9.49 -17.58
N VAL A 133 5.58 -8.15 -17.55
CA VAL A 133 6.46 -7.34 -18.39
C VAL A 133 7.92 -7.59 -18.02
N SER A 134 8.29 -7.50 -16.74
CA SER A 134 9.66 -7.69 -16.26
C SER A 134 10.14 -9.12 -16.49
N ALA A 135 9.31 -10.13 -16.15
CA ALA A 135 9.66 -11.53 -16.38
C ALA A 135 9.90 -11.83 -17.87
N THR A 136 9.03 -11.35 -18.75
CA THR A 136 9.13 -11.61 -20.20
C THR A 136 10.35 -10.92 -20.81
N THR A 137 10.57 -9.65 -20.46
CA THR A 137 11.72 -8.87 -20.95
C THR A 137 13.03 -9.39 -20.38
N GLY A 138 13.08 -9.77 -19.11
CA GLY A 138 14.26 -10.31 -18.44
C GLY A 138 14.69 -11.66 -19.01
N SER A 139 13.78 -12.65 -19.01
CA SER A 139 14.05 -13.98 -19.59
C SER A 139 14.32 -13.92 -21.09
N GLY A 140 13.59 -13.05 -21.81
CA GLY A 140 13.82 -12.82 -23.24
C GLY A 140 15.20 -12.24 -23.52
N ALA A 141 15.63 -11.22 -22.77
CA ALA A 141 16.96 -10.62 -22.89
C ALA A 141 18.08 -11.64 -22.64
N LEU A 142 17.95 -12.49 -21.62
CA LEU A 142 18.93 -13.53 -21.33
C LEU A 142 19.00 -14.62 -22.41
N THR A 143 17.86 -14.97 -22.99
CA THR A 143 17.78 -15.94 -24.08
C THR A 143 18.43 -15.38 -25.35
N LEU A 144 18.11 -14.13 -25.71
CA LEU A 144 18.71 -13.44 -26.85
C LEU A 144 20.22 -13.20 -26.68
N ALA A 145 20.69 -13.05 -25.43
CA ALA A 145 22.11 -12.94 -25.11
C ALA A 145 22.85 -14.30 -25.15
N GLY A 146 22.16 -15.42 -25.41
CA GLY A 146 22.75 -16.76 -25.45
C GLY A 146 23.14 -17.33 -24.09
N VAL A 147 22.72 -16.70 -22.99
CA VAL A 147 23.01 -17.15 -21.62
C VAL A 147 22.02 -18.19 -21.15
N LEU A 148 20.75 -18.03 -21.52
CA LEU A 148 19.66 -18.91 -21.14
C LEU A 148 19.30 -19.83 -22.31
N SER A 149 19.26 -21.14 -22.05
CA SER A 149 18.74 -22.10 -23.03
C SER A 149 17.23 -21.90 -23.23
N THR A 150 16.70 -22.25 -24.40
CA THR A 150 15.26 -22.17 -24.67
C THR A 150 14.44 -23.09 -23.75
N ALA A 151 15.03 -24.19 -23.26
CA ALA A 151 14.41 -25.10 -22.30
C ALA A 151 14.30 -24.48 -20.90
N ASP A 152 15.26 -23.65 -20.50
CA ASP A 152 15.27 -22.96 -19.20
C ASP A 152 14.43 -21.66 -19.19
N PHE A 153 13.85 -21.25 -20.34
CA PHE A 153 13.06 -20.03 -20.43
C PHE A 153 11.89 -19.99 -19.44
N TRP A 154 11.02 -21.00 -19.46
CA TRP A 154 9.81 -21.02 -18.62
C TRP A 154 10.11 -21.16 -17.12
N PRO A 155 11.04 -22.03 -16.69
CA PRO A 155 11.49 -22.05 -15.30
C PRO A 155 12.01 -20.68 -14.83
N THR A 156 12.93 -20.06 -15.57
CA THR A 156 13.49 -18.75 -15.20
C THR A 156 12.43 -17.65 -15.21
N TRP A 157 11.56 -17.63 -16.22
CA TRP A 157 10.44 -16.69 -16.31
C TRP A 157 9.50 -16.81 -15.11
N SER A 158 9.18 -18.03 -14.70
CA SER A 158 8.27 -18.29 -13.57
C SER A 158 8.86 -17.79 -12.27
N VAL A 159 10.14 -18.10 -11.99
CA VAL A 159 10.81 -17.63 -10.75
C VAL A 159 10.95 -16.10 -10.74
N TRP A 160 11.25 -15.50 -11.90
CA TRP A 160 11.35 -14.04 -12.03
C TRP A 160 10.00 -13.38 -11.74
N TRP A 161 8.94 -13.87 -12.40
CA TRP A 161 7.58 -13.36 -12.21
C TRP A 161 7.11 -13.51 -10.76
N THR A 162 7.32 -14.67 -10.13
CA THR A 162 6.93 -14.87 -8.73
C THR A 162 7.70 -13.94 -7.79
N GLY A 163 9.02 -13.80 -7.98
CA GLY A 163 9.84 -12.92 -7.15
C GLY A 163 9.40 -11.46 -7.22
N ASP A 164 9.12 -10.96 -8.44
CA ASP A 164 8.61 -9.61 -8.66
C ASP A 164 7.21 -9.41 -8.08
N ALA A 165 6.30 -10.37 -8.30
CA ALA A 165 4.95 -10.34 -7.77
C ALA A 165 4.95 -10.35 -6.23
N MET A 166 5.76 -11.21 -5.60
CA MET A 166 5.91 -11.20 -4.14
C MET A 166 6.53 -9.89 -3.64
N GLY A 167 7.47 -9.32 -4.40
CA GLY A 167 7.99 -7.99 -4.12
C GLY A 167 6.88 -6.96 -3.98
N VAL A 168 5.95 -6.94 -4.94
CA VAL A 168 4.77 -6.07 -4.90
C VAL A 168 3.83 -6.42 -3.74
N LEU A 169 3.44 -7.70 -3.58
CA LEU A 169 2.43 -8.11 -2.60
C LEU A 169 2.89 -7.94 -1.15
N VAL A 170 4.19 -8.11 -0.88
CA VAL A 170 4.73 -8.05 0.48
C VAL A 170 5.20 -6.63 0.82
N VAL A 171 5.91 -5.96 -0.10
CA VAL A 171 6.60 -4.71 0.21
C VAL A 171 5.73 -3.48 -0.05
N THR A 172 4.94 -3.45 -1.14
CA THR A 172 4.11 -2.27 -1.47
C THR A 172 3.12 -1.92 -0.35
N PRO A 173 2.33 -2.86 0.22
CA PRO A 173 1.35 -2.53 1.26
C PRO A 173 1.99 -1.96 2.52
N VAL A 174 3.17 -2.47 2.93
CA VAL A 174 3.91 -1.97 4.09
C VAL A 174 4.29 -0.51 3.89
N LEU A 175 4.84 -0.16 2.71
CA LEU A 175 5.23 1.21 2.40
C LEU A 175 4.03 2.17 2.34
N LEU A 176 2.90 1.71 1.80
CA LEU A 176 1.66 2.50 1.77
C LEU A 176 1.09 2.75 3.18
N VAL A 177 1.10 1.73 4.03
CA VAL A 177 0.70 1.84 5.44
C VAL A 177 1.61 2.82 6.19
N LEU A 178 2.94 2.70 6.03
CA LEU A 178 3.91 3.55 6.72
C LEU A 178 3.71 5.04 6.39
N ARG A 179 3.27 5.37 5.17
CA ARG A 179 2.98 6.75 4.78
C ARG A 179 1.77 7.34 5.51
N SER A 180 0.79 6.50 5.82
CA SER A 180 -0.46 6.86 6.49
C SER A 180 -0.39 6.69 8.02
N ALA A 181 0.62 5.97 8.50
CA ALA A 181 0.89 5.76 9.91
C ALA A 181 1.20 7.09 10.61
N ARG A 182 0.24 7.60 11.37
CA ARG A 182 0.45 8.71 12.30
C ARG A 182 0.70 8.13 13.68
N LEU A 183 1.73 8.62 14.36
CA LEU A 183 1.94 8.31 15.78
C LEU A 183 0.66 8.74 16.54
N PRO A 184 -0.07 7.79 17.14
CA PRO A 184 -1.33 8.10 17.78
C PRO A 184 -1.06 8.83 19.09
N LYS A 185 -1.29 10.14 19.08
CA LYS A 185 -1.28 10.95 20.30
C LYS A 185 -2.45 10.51 21.18
N GLY A 186 -2.16 10.02 22.39
CA GLY A 186 -3.18 9.58 23.34
C GLY A 186 -3.67 8.12 23.19
N MET A 187 -2.84 7.23 22.64
CA MET A 187 -3.18 5.81 22.58
C MET A 187 -3.29 5.19 23.99
N PRO A 188 -4.33 4.40 24.30
CA PRO A 188 -4.43 3.73 25.60
C PRO A 188 -3.26 2.74 25.80
N PRO A 189 -2.73 2.58 27.03
CA PRO A 189 -1.61 1.68 27.33
C PRO A 189 -1.83 0.24 26.87
N SER A 190 -3.07 -0.25 26.88
CA SER A 190 -3.44 -1.59 26.43
C SER A 190 -3.05 -1.87 24.98
N ARG A 191 -3.13 -0.87 24.10
CA ARG A 191 -2.81 -1.03 22.68
C ARG A 191 -1.30 -1.08 22.42
N TRP A 192 -0.48 -0.49 23.31
CA TRP A 192 0.97 -0.68 23.30
C TRP A 192 1.35 -2.10 23.69
N VAL A 193 0.70 -2.65 24.71
CA VAL A 193 0.91 -4.06 25.13
C VAL A 193 0.54 -5.01 23.98
N GLU A 194 -0.60 -4.82 23.33
CA GLU A 194 -1.00 -5.65 22.18
C GLU A 194 -0.02 -5.53 21.01
N THR A 195 0.52 -4.34 20.74
CA THR A 195 1.52 -4.15 19.68
C THR A 195 2.81 -4.89 20.03
N LEU A 196 3.26 -4.78 21.29
CA LEU A 196 4.43 -5.50 21.78
C LEU A 196 4.24 -7.02 21.71
N LEU A 197 3.07 -7.51 22.12
CA LEU A 197 2.70 -8.92 22.01
C LEU A 197 2.68 -9.39 20.56
N LEU A 198 2.20 -8.55 19.63
CA LEU A 198 2.19 -8.88 18.20
C LEU A 198 3.60 -8.99 17.64
N VAL A 199 4.48 -8.05 17.99
CA VAL A 199 5.88 -8.09 17.61
C VAL A 199 6.56 -9.33 18.21
N ALA A 200 6.36 -9.59 19.51
CA ALA A 200 6.92 -10.76 20.18
C ALA A 200 6.42 -12.07 19.56
N ALA A 201 5.13 -12.18 19.25
CA ALA A 201 4.56 -13.37 18.60
C ALA A 201 5.12 -13.55 17.17
N THR A 202 5.31 -12.46 16.43
CA THR A 202 5.92 -12.50 15.09
C THR A 202 7.36 -12.99 15.15
N LEU A 203 8.16 -12.48 16.08
CA LEU A 203 9.53 -12.95 16.32
C LEU A 203 9.55 -14.40 16.79
N GLY A 204 8.59 -14.79 17.65
CA GLY A 204 8.44 -16.16 18.12
C GLY A 204 8.12 -17.14 16.99
N VAL A 205 7.20 -16.80 16.08
CA VAL A 205 6.91 -17.60 14.88
C VAL A 205 8.16 -17.72 14.02
N GLY A 206 8.87 -16.61 13.75
CA GLY A 206 10.11 -16.64 12.98
C GLY A 206 11.20 -17.52 13.59
N PHE A 207 11.36 -17.49 14.92
CA PHE A 207 12.30 -18.36 15.62
C PHE A 207 11.90 -19.85 15.53
N LEU A 208 10.60 -20.14 15.63
CA LEU A 208 10.10 -21.51 15.49
C LEU A 208 10.28 -22.05 14.06
N GLU A 209 10.11 -21.20 13.04
CA GLU A 209 10.35 -21.53 11.63
C GLU A 209 11.83 -21.80 11.32
N ALA A 210 12.75 -21.18 12.06
CA ALA A 210 14.19 -21.45 11.97
C ALA A 210 14.58 -22.79 12.66
N GLY A 211 13.73 -23.29 13.56
CA GLY A 211 13.92 -24.59 14.19
C GLY A 211 13.63 -25.77 13.26
N SER A 212 13.85 -27.00 13.72
CA SER A 212 13.66 -28.22 12.90
C SER A 212 12.19 -28.58 12.63
N THR A 213 11.23 -27.81 13.14
CA THR A 213 9.80 -28.13 13.06
C THR A 213 9.14 -27.34 11.93
N PRO A 214 8.42 -27.98 10.99
CA PRO A 214 7.86 -27.32 9.81
C PRO A 214 6.55 -26.56 10.14
N LEU A 215 6.63 -25.51 10.96
CA LEU A 215 5.48 -24.76 11.47
C LEU A 215 5.14 -23.49 10.70
N LEU A 216 5.40 -23.45 9.38
CA LEU A 216 5.09 -22.31 8.50
C LEU A 216 3.64 -21.80 8.67
N PHE A 217 2.70 -22.71 8.93
CA PHE A 217 1.28 -22.38 9.07
C PHE A 217 0.95 -21.53 10.32
N LEU A 218 1.85 -21.41 11.31
CA LEU A 218 1.66 -20.53 12.46
C LEU A 218 1.62 -19.04 12.08
N GLY A 219 2.14 -18.68 10.90
CA GLY A 219 1.97 -17.35 10.34
C GLY A 219 0.50 -16.95 10.14
N PHE A 220 -0.40 -17.90 9.80
CA PHE A 220 -1.80 -17.55 9.50
C PHE A 220 -2.58 -17.10 10.74
N PRO A 221 -2.61 -17.83 11.88
CA PRO A 221 -3.25 -17.34 13.11
C PRO A 221 -2.71 -15.97 13.56
N LEU A 222 -1.41 -15.75 13.42
CA LEU A 222 -0.76 -14.47 13.73
C LEU A 222 -1.29 -13.34 12.82
N LEU A 223 -1.34 -13.56 11.50
CA LEU A 223 -1.88 -12.60 10.55
C LEU A 223 -3.36 -12.33 10.78
N ILE A 224 -4.14 -13.36 11.11
CA ILE A 224 -5.55 -13.23 11.45
C ILE A 224 -5.68 -12.29 12.64
N TRP A 225 -4.96 -12.56 13.72
CA TRP A 225 -4.97 -11.70 14.90
C TRP A 225 -4.52 -10.27 14.59
N ALA A 226 -3.43 -10.10 13.81
CA ALA A 226 -2.94 -8.81 13.36
C ALA A 226 -3.99 -8.03 12.56
N ALA A 227 -4.68 -8.69 11.63
CA ALA A 227 -5.73 -8.10 10.80
C ALA A 227 -6.96 -7.71 11.62
N PHE A 228 -7.40 -8.55 12.56
CA PHE A 228 -8.52 -8.23 13.44
C PHE A 228 -8.23 -7.02 14.33
N ARG A 229 -7.01 -6.93 14.87
CA ARG A 229 -6.69 -5.90 15.86
C ARG A 229 -6.16 -4.61 15.26
N PHE A 230 -5.33 -4.72 14.23
CA PHE A 230 -4.60 -3.61 13.63
C PHE A 230 -4.88 -3.43 12.13
N GLN A 231 -5.82 -4.22 11.57
CA GLN A 231 -6.19 -4.15 10.16
C GLN A 231 -4.96 -4.37 9.27
N LEU A 232 -4.94 -3.75 8.08
CA LEU A 232 -3.79 -3.83 7.19
C LEU A 232 -2.49 -3.29 7.85
N ALA A 233 -2.61 -2.34 8.78
CA ALA A 233 -1.45 -1.70 9.39
C ALA A 233 -0.60 -2.63 10.28
N GLY A 234 -1.20 -3.68 10.86
CA GLY A 234 -0.46 -4.75 11.52
C GLY A 234 -0.23 -5.96 10.63
N ALA A 235 -1.23 -6.32 9.80
CA ALA A 235 -1.14 -7.52 8.97
C ALA A 235 -0.03 -7.45 7.92
N ALA A 236 0.15 -6.31 7.24
CA ALA A 236 1.17 -6.17 6.20
C ALA A 236 2.61 -6.27 6.76
N PRO A 237 2.99 -5.57 7.84
CA PRO A 237 4.31 -5.75 8.46
C PRO A 237 4.55 -7.17 8.98
N CYS A 238 3.54 -7.82 9.59
CA CYS A 238 3.65 -9.22 10.00
C CYS A 238 3.88 -10.15 8.81
N ALA A 239 3.18 -9.95 7.70
CA ALA A 239 3.37 -10.74 6.48
C ALA A 239 4.77 -10.59 5.90
N LEU A 240 5.31 -9.36 5.88
CA LEU A 240 6.69 -9.10 5.48
C LEU A 240 7.69 -9.80 6.40
N ALA A 241 7.49 -9.71 7.72
CA ALA A 241 8.37 -10.34 8.69
C ALA A 241 8.37 -11.87 8.56
N VAL A 242 7.19 -12.50 8.54
CA VAL A 242 7.04 -13.96 8.38
C VAL A 242 7.61 -14.43 7.03
N SER A 243 7.34 -13.70 5.94
CA SER A 243 7.94 -14.03 4.63
C SER A 243 9.47 -13.92 4.68
N THR A 244 10.01 -12.93 5.38
CA THR A 244 11.46 -12.76 5.54
C THR A 244 12.07 -13.92 6.33
N PHE A 245 11.44 -14.36 7.43
CA PHE A 245 11.89 -15.53 8.18
C PHE A 245 11.88 -16.80 7.33
N ALA A 246 10.79 -17.06 6.59
CA ALA A 246 10.73 -18.21 5.69
C ALA A 246 11.82 -18.17 4.59
N ILE A 247 12.12 -16.98 4.04
CA ILE A 247 13.21 -16.82 3.06
C ILE A 247 14.58 -17.12 3.70
N VAL A 248 14.82 -16.64 4.92
CA VAL A 248 16.07 -16.93 5.66
C VAL A 248 16.20 -18.42 5.98
N SER A 249 15.14 -19.05 6.51
CA SER A 249 15.13 -20.49 6.79
C SER A 249 15.35 -21.32 5.53
N ALA A 250 14.75 -20.93 4.40
CA ALA A 250 15.03 -21.57 3.12
C ALA A 250 16.50 -21.40 2.73
N ALA A 251 17.07 -20.19 2.84
CA ALA A 251 18.44 -19.90 2.45
C ALA A 251 19.47 -20.71 3.26
N GLU A 252 19.20 -20.93 4.54
CA GLU A 252 20.02 -21.74 5.44
C GLU A 252 19.74 -23.25 5.30
N ARG A 253 18.78 -23.65 4.45
CA ARG A 253 18.28 -25.03 4.32
C ARG A 253 17.84 -25.62 5.66
N ALA A 254 17.24 -24.76 6.49
CA ALA A 254 16.80 -25.06 7.84
C ALA A 254 15.30 -25.31 7.89
N GLY A 255 14.87 -25.96 8.97
CA GLY A 255 13.47 -26.23 9.27
C GLY A 255 12.69 -26.89 8.13
N PRO A 256 11.59 -26.29 7.63
CA PRO A 256 10.72 -26.87 6.61
C PRO A 256 11.38 -27.05 5.23
N PHE A 257 12.57 -26.47 5.02
CA PHE A 257 13.33 -26.53 3.76
C PHE A 257 14.55 -27.47 3.88
N ALA A 258 14.71 -28.18 4.99
CA ALA A 258 15.81 -29.11 5.19
C ALA A 258 15.64 -30.38 4.33
N GLY A 259 16.67 -30.71 3.53
CA GLY A 259 16.73 -31.99 2.80
C GLY A 259 15.94 -32.07 1.49
N HIS A 260 15.31 -30.99 1.02
CA HIS A 260 14.58 -30.97 -0.25
C HIS A 260 15.46 -30.53 -1.43
N ASP A 261 14.94 -30.69 -2.65
CA ASP A 261 15.55 -30.08 -3.83
C ASP A 261 15.17 -28.59 -3.96
N LEU A 262 15.97 -27.88 -4.75
CA LEU A 262 15.85 -26.44 -4.91
C LEU A 262 14.50 -26.00 -5.51
N LEU A 263 13.94 -26.83 -6.39
CA LEU A 263 12.67 -26.55 -7.04
C LEU A 263 11.52 -26.66 -6.02
N THR A 264 11.52 -27.70 -5.19
CA THR A 264 10.52 -27.90 -4.13
C THR A 264 10.59 -26.77 -3.10
N ASP A 265 11.79 -26.36 -2.68
CA ASP A 265 11.96 -25.24 -1.76
C ASP A 265 11.41 -23.94 -2.34
N MET A 266 11.70 -23.66 -3.62
CA MET A 266 11.16 -22.48 -4.30
C MET A 266 9.64 -22.52 -4.41
N ILE A 267 9.05 -23.64 -4.86
CA ILE A 267 7.59 -23.77 -4.97
C ILE A 267 6.92 -23.59 -3.61
N THR A 268 7.46 -24.23 -2.58
CA THR A 268 6.94 -24.16 -1.21
C THR A 268 7.02 -22.74 -0.67
N LEU A 269 8.17 -22.08 -0.84
CA LEU A 269 8.39 -20.70 -0.38
C LEU A 269 7.49 -19.70 -1.11
N GLN A 270 7.32 -19.83 -2.43
CA GLN A 270 6.44 -18.97 -3.21
C GLN A 270 4.97 -19.18 -2.87
N ALA A 271 4.53 -20.43 -2.73
CA ALA A 271 3.16 -20.74 -2.30
C ALA A 271 2.88 -20.19 -0.90
N PHE A 272 3.84 -20.30 0.01
CA PHE A 272 3.75 -19.77 1.36
C PHE A 272 3.67 -18.23 1.37
N ASN A 273 4.63 -17.55 0.76
CA ASN A 273 4.68 -16.08 0.70
C ASN A 273 3.44 -15.50 0.01
N GLY A 274 2.99 -16.13 -1.07
CA GLY A 274 1.75 -15.76 -1.76
C GLY A 274 0.54 -15.88 -0.84
N SER A 275 0.40 -17.02 -0.14
CA SER A 275 -0.73 -17.27 0.75
C SER A 275 -0.77 -16.32 1.96
N ILE A 276 0.39 -16.08 2.60
CA ILE A 276 0.58 -15.12 3.69
C ILE A 276 0.20 -13.70 3.23
N SER A 277 0.72 -13.27 2.09
CA SER A 277 0.48 -11.91 1.56
C SER A 277 -0.97 -11.70 1.17
N LEU A 278 -1.57 -12.65 0.47
CA LEU A 278 -2.99 -12.61 0.10
C LEU A 278 -3.87 -12.60 1.34
N THR A 279 -3.58 -13.44 2.34
CA THR A 279 -4.34 -13.46 3.60
C THR A 279 -4.24 -12.11 4.31
N ALA A 280 -3.04 -11.56 4.45
CA ALA A 280 -2.83 -10.27 5.12
C ALA A 280 -3.55 -9.13 4.40
N LEU A 281 -3.47 -9.08 3.06
CA LEU A 281 -4.12 -8.06 2.24
C LEU A 281 -5.63 -8.19 2.30
N LEU A 282 -6.18 -9.37 1.99
CA LEU A 282 -7.63 -9.58 1.92
C LEU A 282 -8.27 -9.43 3.29
N LEU A 283 -7.72 -10.10 4.32
CA LEU A 283 -8.30 -10.03 5.65
C LEU A 283 -8.11 -8.64 6.28
N GLY A 284 -6.92 -8.05 6.12
CA GLY A 284 -6.62 -6.71 6.63
C GLY A 284 -7.51 -5.63 6.02
N THR A 285 -7.78 -5.71 4.71
CA THR A 285 -8.67 -4.76 4.02
C THR A 285 -10.14 -5.03 4.28
N VAL A 286 -10.61 -6.28 4.31
CA VAL A 286 -12.01 -6.63 4.63
C VAL A 286 -12.38 -6.18 6.05
N ILE A 287 -11.51 -6.42 7.03
CA ILE A 287 -11.73 -5.95 8.41
C ILE A 287 -11.58 -4.43 8.48
N GLY A 288 -10.67 -3.86 7.69
CA GLY A 288 -10.55 -2.43 7.39
C GLY A 288 -11.90 -1.78 7.07
N GLU A 289 -12.44 -2.23 5.95
CA GLU A 289 -13.68 -1.77 5.31
C GLU A 289 -14.89 -2.00 6.22
N ARG A 290 -15.01 -3.20 6.82
CA ARG A 290 -16.10 -3.52 7.76
C ARG A 290 -16.12 -2.56 8.95
N ASN A 291 -14.98 -2.34 9.60
CA ASN A 291 -14.92 -1.45 10.77
C ASN A 291 -15.19 0.00 10.39
N GLN A 292 -14.81 0.43 9.18
CA GLN A 292 -15.15 1.76 8.69
C GLN A 292 -16.65 1.91 8.45
N ALA A 293 -17.28 0.96 7.74
CA ALA A 293 -18.72 0.95 7.51
C ALA A 293 -19.51 0.96 8.84
N GLN A 294 -19.08 0.17 9.83
CA GLN A 294 -19.70 0.18 11.16
C GLN A 294 -19.58 1.54 11.86
N ARG A 295 -18.43 2.21 11.75
CA ARG A 295 -18.23 3.55 12.32
C ARG A 295 -19.09 4.61 11.62
N GLU A 296 -19.26 4.50 10.31
CA GLU A 296 -20.13 5.40 9.52
C GLU A 296 -21.60 5.21 9.91
N ILE A 297 -22.08 3.97 10.03
CA ILE A 297 -23.42 3.66 10.51
C ILE A 297 -23.64 4.19 11.93
N ALA A 298 -22.70 3.94 12.85
CA ALA A 298 -22.81 4.42 14.23
C ALA A 298 -22.87 5.95 14.32
N ARG A 299 -22.09 6.66 13.49
CA ARG A 299 -22.13 8.13 13.42
C ARG A 299 -23.47 8.63 12.85
N ALA A 300 -23.98 8.02 11.79
CA ALA A 300 -25.26 8.38 11.21
C ALA A 300 -26.41 8.18 12.22
N CYS A 301 -26.42 7.04 12.92
CA CYS A 301 -27.39 6.79 13.99
C CYS A 301 -27.27 7.80 15.14
N GLY A 302 -26.04 8.15 15.55
CA GLY A 302 -25.81 9.18 16.57
C GLY A 302 -26.31 10.57 16.17
N GLN A 303 -26.08 10.98 14.91
CA GLN A 303 -26.58 12.24 14.37
C GLN A 303 -28.11 12.28 14.29
N LEU A 304 -28.74 11.19 13.85
CA LEU A 304 -30.20 11.07 13.82
C LEU A 304 -30.80 11.11 15.23
N ALA A 305 -30.19 10.43 16.20
CA ALA A 305 -30.61 10.48 17.60
C ALA A 305 -30.50 11.90 18.18
N GLU A 306 -29.43 12.63 17.84
CA GLU A 306 -29.26 14.02 18.26
C GLU A 306 -30.30 14.96 17.61
N MET A 307 -30.58 14.80 16.31
CA MET A 307 -31.63 15.57 15.62
C MET A 307 -33.02 15.26 16.18
N ALA A 308 -33.34 13.99 16.41
CA ALA A 308 -34.60 13.58 17.00
C ALA A 308 -34.77 14.15 18.43
N THR A 309 -33.68 14.16 19.22
CA THR A 309 -33.68 14.76 20.56
C THR A 309 -33.91 16.28 20.49
N LYS A 310 -33.29 16.98 19.53
CA LYS A 310 -33.51 18.42 19.31
C LYS A 310 -34.96 18.75 18.91
N ILE A 311 -35.59 17.91 18.09
CA ILE A 311 -37.01 18.06 17.72
C ILE A 311 -37.91 17.75 18.92
N ALA A 312 -37.61 16.69 19.68
CA ALA A 312 -38.40 16.30 20.85
C ALA A 312 -38.32 17.31 22.01
N LEU A 313 -37.18 17.99 22.18
CA LEU A 313 -37.00 19.06 23.16
C LEU A 313 -37.64 20.39 22.74
N GLY A 314 -38.24 20.48 21.54
CA GLY A 314 -39.14 21.56 21.17
C GLY A 314 -38.49 22.95 21.16
N ASP A 315 -37.42 23.15 20.40
CA ASP A 315 -36.84 24.49 20.21
C ASP A 315 -37.64 25.37 19.22
N HIS A 316 -38.98 25.30 19.31
CA HIS A 316 -39.88 26.34 18.84
C HIS A 316 -40.34 27.15 20.04
N ARG A 317 -39.51 28.10 20.49
CA ARG A 317 -40.04 29.32 21.10
C ARG A 317 -40.45 30.24 19.95
N PRO A 318 -41.74 30.43 19.65
CA PRO A 318 -42.13 31.56 18.82
C PRO A 318 -41.77 32.83 19.61
N THR A 319 -40.72 33.52 19.18
CA THR A 319 -40.52 34.91 19.58
C THR A 319 -41.64 35.71 18.95
N PHE A 320 -42.72 35.92 19.71
CA PHE A 320 -43.66 36.98 19.40
C PHE A 320 -42.90 38.31 19.53
N PRO A 321 -43.01 39.22 18.56
CA PRO A 321 -42.47 40.56 18.72
C PRO A 321 -43.09 41.16 19.98
N ASP A 322 -42.25 41.63 20.90
CA ASP A 322 -42.68 42.42 22.04
C ASP A 322 -43.36 43.68 21.48
N ASP A 323 -44.68 43.75 21.63
CA ASP A 323 -45.48 44.93 21.33
C ASP A 323 -45.26 45.94 22.46
N LYS A 324 -44.08 46.55 22.45
CA LYS A 324 -43.72 47.69 23.30
C LYS A 324 -42.91 48.66 22.48
N ASP A 325 -43.57 49.35 21.56
CA ASP A 325 -43.23 50.73 21.21
C ASP A 325 -44.42 51.41 20.51
N GLY A 326 -45.00 52.41 21.21
CA GLY A 326 -46.09 53.29 20.77
C GLY A 326 -47.34 53.10 21.64
N ASP A 327 -47.75 53.99 22.54
CA ASP A 327 -47.82 55.43 22.34
C ASP A 327 -47.60 56.25 23.60
N ARG A 328 -46.79 57.30 23.39
CA ARG A 328 -46.73 58.52 24.18
C ARG A 328 -48.02 59.32 24.00
N GLU A 329 -48.44 59.92 25.10
CA GLU A 329 -48.88 61.32 25.22
C GLU A 329 -49.83 61.88 24.14
N GLY A 330 -51.05 62.19 24.57
CA GLY A 330 -51.97 62.99 23.77
C GLY A 330 -51.55 64.46 23.70
N GLU A 331 -51.73 65.06 22.54
CA GLU A 331 -52.24 66.43 22.31
C GLU A 331 -52.31 66.69 20.80
N GLY A 332 -53.41 67.30 20.32
CA GLY A 332 -53.41 67.98 19.01
C GLY A 332 -54.39 67.49 17.94
N ALA A 333 -55.65 67.89 18.08
CA ALA A 333 -56.48 68.54 17.07
C ALA A 333 -56.43 68.15 15.57
N LYS A 334 -57.64 67.82 15.07
CA LYS A 334 -58.31 68.31 13.84
C LYS A 334 -58.00 67.70 12.46
N GLU A 335 -59.13 67.37 11.81
CA GLU A 335 -59.44 67.48 10.36
C GLU A 335 -58.66 66.53 9.42
N ALA A 336 -59.16 66.03 8.29
CA ALA A 336 -60.48 65.79 7.70
C ALA A 336 -60.19 65.01 6.39
N HIS A 337 -61.21 64.35 5.86
CA HIS A 337 -61.40 64.05 4.42
C HIS A 337 -60.69 62.88 3.70
N HIS A 338 -61.55 61.93 3.29
CA HIS A 338 -61.74 61.37 1.94
C HIS A 338 -60.58 60.68 1.18
N GLY A 339 -60.81 59.40 0.86
CA GLY A 339 -61.20 59.08 -0.53
C GLY A 339 -60.28 58.13 -1.34
N ARG A 340 -60.90 57.03 -1.78
CA ARG A 340 -60.67 56.26 -3.04
C ARG A 340 -59.34 55.51 -3.26
N ALA A 341 -59.43 54.17 -3.18
CA ALA A 341 -59.50 53.18 -4.29
C ALA A 341 -58.41 53.18 -5.42
N PRO A 342 -58.31 52.13 -6.26
CA PRO A 342 -57.11 51.27 -6.33
C PRO A 342 -56.51 51.15 -7.75
N GLY A 343 -55.38 50.46 -7.92
CA GLY A 343 -55.00 49.99 -9.27
C GLY A 343 -53.54 49.56 -9.48
N ARG A 344 -53.38 48.25 -9.76
CA ARG A 344 -52.57 47.61 -10.82
C ARG A 344 -51.16 48.17 -11.12
N ALA A 345 -50.15 47.33 -11.03
CA ALA A 345 -49.69 46.44 -12.13
C ALA A 345 -48.69 45.43 -11.58
#